data_AF-A0A536QS19-F1
#
_entry.id   AF-A0A536QS19-F1
#
_cell.length_a   1.000
_cell.length_b   1.000
_cell.length_c   1.000
_cell.angle_alpha   90.00
_cell.angle_beta   90.00
_cell.angle_gamma   90.00
#
_symmetry.space_group_name_H-M   'P 1'
#
loop_
_entity.id
_entity.type
_entity.pdbx_description
1 polymer ?
#
loop_
_entity_poly.entity_id
_entity_poly.type
_entity_poly.pdbx_seq_one_letter_code
_entity_poly.pdbx_strand_id
1 'polypeptide(L)'
;MFVTLAIAVLVVAIVLAVVDFRATPSPSSVPIERVAEPQLSIGVGNRVTVRLRNPYALPLRATIRDTVPASFDVDRRTADLVVGPGAVADAAYAARPRHRGSFRFGDVHLRLRGPLDLLQRQGRVPADAPANVYPDLQEIRRYEVSLRRGLAYDAGQRRARIPGAGSLFERLREYQPDDDPRWISWTATARRGRPISVEYETERQQRVLILLDAGRMMSSTLGRLTKLDHAVNTALMLSYVAIAKGDEVGLLGFADAVDLVDEEASRGLVAALTQLAGNNLVLCCVLQDPQLAEAAAREPGSSGELYERVVASEVLDARRRALAVLRRHGVHSIDVPAERLSVSTIQRYLELKKRFF
;
A
#
# COMPACT_ATOMS: atom_id res chain seq x y z
N MET A 1 -22.76 23.09 69.37
CA MET A 1 -22.27 21.71 69.18
C MET A 1 -22.47 21.20 67.75
N PHE A 2 -23.67 21.30 67.15
CA PHE A 2 -23.89 20.87 65.76
C PHE A 2 -23.08 21.66 64.73
N VAL A 3 -23.04 22.99 64.85
CA VAL A 3 -22.29 23.86 63.92
C VAL A 3 -20.78 23.58 63.98
N THR A 4 -20.22 23.41 65.18
CA THR A 4 -18.79 23.11 65.37
C THR A 4 -18.41 21.73 64.83
N LEU A 5 -19.28 20.72 65.01
CA LEU A 5 -19.09 19.39 64.44
C LEU A 5 -19.15 19.43 62.90
N ALA A 6 -20.12 20.16 62.34
CA ALA A 6 -20.27 20.32 60.90
C ALA A 6 -19.05 21.01 60.26
N ILE A 7 -18.52 22.06 60.88
CA ILE A 7 -17.29 22.74 60.43
C ILE A 7 -16.10 21.78 60.49
N ALA A 8 -15.95 21.02 61.58
CA ALA A 8 -14.85 20.06 61.72
C ALA A 8 -14.88 18.98 60.61
N VAL A 9 -16.07 18.41 60.33
CA VAL A 9 -16.24 17.43 59.25
C VAL A 9 -15.91 18.04 57.88
N LEU A 10 -16.35 19.28 57.62
CA LEU A 10 -16.05 19.97 56.37
C LEU A 10 -14.54 20.21 56.19
N VAL A 11 -13.86 20.66 57.25
CA VAL A 11 -12.40 20.86 57.22
C VAL A 11 -11.68 19.54 56.94
N VAL A 12 -12.06 18.44 57.60
CA VAL A 12 -11.48 17.12 57.34
C VAL A 12 -11.72 16.68 55.89
N ALA A 13 -12.94 16.84 55.37
CA ALA A 13 -13.26 16.51 53.98
C ALA A 13 -12.43 17.33 52.99
N ILE A 14 -12.26 18.63 53.22
CA ILE A 14 -11.43 19.51 52.39
C ILE A 14 -9.97 19.08 52.46
N VAL A 15 -9.43 18.79 53.65
CA VAL A 15 -8.05 18.32 53.80
C VAL A 15 -7.83 17.01 53.05
N LEU A 16 -8.74 16.04 53.19
CA LEU A 16 -8.67 14.77 52.45
C LEU A 16 -8.73 14.99 50.93
N ALA A 17 -9.60 15.88 50.46
CA ALA A 17 -9.69 16.24 49.04
C ALA A 17 -8.41 16.90 48.52
N VAL A 18 -7.80 17.82 49.29
CA VAL A 18 -6.54 18.48 48.93
C VAL A 18 -5.38 17.47 48.90
N VAL A 19 -5.32 16.56 49.88
CA VAL A 19 -4.34 15.47 49.92
C VAL A 19 -4.51 14.55 48.71
N ASP A 20 -5.74 14.13 48.40
CA ASP A 20 -6.05 13.29 47.23
C ASP A 20 -5.65 13.98 45.92
N PHE A 21 -5.98 15.26 45.75
CA PHE A 21 -5.62 16.03 44.57
C PHE A 21 -4.10 16.19 44.40
N ARG A 22 -3.38 16.48 45.49
CA ARG A 22 -1.91 16.64 45.51
C ARG A 22 -1.20 15.31 45.24
N ALA A 23 -1.74 14.20 45.74
CA ALA A 23 -1.20 12.85 45.50
C ALA A 23 -1.53 12.33 44.10
N THR A 24 -2.59 12.82 43.45
CA THR A 24 -2.94 12.44 42.08
C THR A 24 -1.99 13.14 41.09
N PRO A 25 -1.23 12.40 40.27
CA PRO A 25 -0.31 13.01 39.31
C PRO A 25 -1.04 13.81 38.24
N SER A 26 -0.31 14.70 37.54
CA SER A 26 -0.88 15.39 36.38
C SER A 26 -1.09 14.38 35.25
N PRO A 27 -2.24 14.36 34.57
CA PRO A 27 -2.46 13.48 33.43
C PRO A 27 -1.40 13.65 32.32
N SER A 28 -0.94 14.89 32.08
CA SER A 28 0.08 15.21 31.08
C SER A 28 1.48 14.67 31.38
N SER A 29 1.77 14.33 32.65
CA SER A 29 3.07 13.77 33.06
C SER A 29 3.11 12.24 33.02
N VAL A 30 1.98 11.58 32.74
CA VAL A 30 1.92 10.13 32.61
C VAL A 30 2.45 9.72 31.23
N PRO A 31 3.53 8.93 31.14
CA PRO A 31 4.03 8.47 29.85
C PRO A 31 3.01 7.53 29.19
N ILE A 32 2.56 7.94 28.00
CA ILE A 32 1.67 7.17 27.14
C ILE A 32 2.31 7.04 25.76
N GLU A 33 2.21 5.85 25.19
CA GLU A 33 2.64 5.57 23.83
C GLU A 33 1.50 4.89 23.07
N ARG A 34 1.21 5.36 21.85
CA ARG A 34 0.32 4.63 20.94
C ARG A 34 1.16 3.74 20.04
N VAL A 35 0.91 2.44 20.12
CA VAL A 35 1.50 1.43 19.25
C VAL A 35 0.43 0.96 18.26
N ALA A 36 0.63 1.28 16.99
CA ALA A 36 -0.20 0.84 15.89
C ALA A 36 0.69 0.32 14.75
N GLU A 37 0.15 -0.54 13.89
CA GLU A 37 0.86 -0.95 12.69
C GLU A 37 1.09 0.28 11.78
N PRO A 38 2.27 0.39 11.11
CA PRO A 38 2.59 1.53 10.24
C PRO A 38 1.61 1.72 9.08
N GLN A 39 0.94 0.64 8.68
CA GLN A 39 -0.03 0.59 7.60
C GLN A 39 -1.29 -0.09 8.13
N LEU A 40 -2.42 0.64 8.10
CA LEU A 40 -3.71 0.09 8.50
C LEU A 40 -4.43 -0.44 7.26
N SER A 41 -5.06 -1.60 7.34
CA SER A 41 -5.89 -2.14 6.25
C SER A 41 -7.32 -1.60 6.32
N ILE A 42 -7.88 -1.21 5.17
CA ILE A 42 -9.28 -0.78 5.06
C ILE A 42 -10.26 -1.94 5.37
N GLY A 43 -11.39 -1.64 6.02
CA GLY A 43 -12.50 -2.58 6.18
C GLY A 43 -12.28 -3.72 7.19
N VAL A 44 -11.06 -3.89 7.72
CA VAL A 44 -10.70 -4.91 8.71
C VAL A 44 -10.29 -4.27 10.04
N GLY A 45 -10.34 -5.07 11.12
CA GLY A 45 -9.99 -4.61 12.47
C GLY A 45 -8.48 -4.54 12.65
N ASN A 46 -7.93 -3.33 12.62
CA ASN A 46 -6.52 -3.07 12.89
C ASN A 46 -6.33 -2.90 14.40
N ARG A 47 -5.40 -3.66 14.98
CA ARG A 47 -5.14 -3.59 16.41
C ARG A 47 -4.35 -2.32 16.73
N VAL A 48 -4.92 -1.46 17.56
CA VAL A 48 -4.25 -0.27 18.11
C VAL A 48 -4.13 -0.45 19.61
N THR A 49 -2.92 -0.22 20.14
CA THR A 49 -2.63 -0.39 21.57
C THR A 49 -2.17 0.93 22.14
N VAL A 50 -2.83 1.39 23.21
CA VAL A 50 -2.38 2.51 24.01
C VAL A 50 -1.69 1.95 25.24
N ARG A 51 -0.38 2.15 25.31
CA ARG A 51 0.49 1.69 26.38
C ARG A 51 0.64 2.78 27.41
N LEU A 52 0.28 2.50 28.65
CA LEU A 52 0.45 3.40 29.79
C LEU A 52 1.53 2.85 30.72
N ARG A 53 2.53 3.68 31.03
CA ARG A 53 3.55 3.37 32.05
C ARG A 53 3.27 4.14 33.32
N ASN A 54 3.37 3.47 34.47
CA ASN A 54 3.30 4.11 35.77
C ASN A 54 4.71 4.32 36.35
N PRO A 55 5.29 5.53 36.27
CA PRO A 55 6.59 5.84 36.88
C PRO A 55 6.49 6.14 38.39
N TYR A 56 5.30 6.17 38.97
CA TYR A 56 5.06 6.61 40.34
C TYR A 56 5.10 5.47 41.35
N ALA A 57 5.26 5.81 42.63
CA ALA A 57 5.31 4.86 43.74
C ALA A 57 3.94 4.29 44.15
N LEU A 58 2.85 4.91 43.71
CA LEU A 58 1.47 4.47 44.00
C LEU A 58 0.83 3.87 42.74
N PRO A 59 -0.14 2.94 42.91
CA PRO A 59 -0.88 2.38 41.78
C PRO A 59 -1.71 3.47 41.09
N LEU A 60 -1.70 3.46 39.76
CA LEU A 60 -2.40 4.44 38.95
C LEU A 60 -3.71 3.84 38.43
N ARG A 61 -4.84 4.42 38.85
CA ARG A 61 -6.18 4.06 38.37
C ARG A 61 -6.58 5.03 37.26
N ALA A 62 -6.57 4.56 36.02
CA ALA A 62 -6.75 5.39 34.84
C ALA A 62 -7.90 4.90 33.96
N THR A 63 -8.70 5.84 33.46
CA THR A 63 -9.57 5.64 32.30
C THR A 63 -8.91 6.31 31.09
N ILE A 64 -8.62 5.54 30.06
CA ILE A 64 -8.03 5.99 28.81
C ILE A 64 -9.14 6.12 27.76
N ARG A 65 -9.11 7.21 26.99
CA ARG A 65 -9.92 7.38 25.79
C ARG A 65 -9.04 7.87 24.65
N ASP A 66 -8.99 7.12 23.56
CA ASP A 66 -8.22 7.49 22.39
C ASP A 66 -9.03 8.40 21.44
N THR A 67 -8.36 9.31 20.74
CA THR A 67 -8.94 10.20 19.73
C THR A 67 -8.70 9.63 18.35
N VAL A 68 -9.67 8.85 17.88
CA VAL A 68 -9.62 8.13 16.60
C VAL A 68 -10.28 8.96 15.48
N PRO A 69 -9.79 8.91 14.22
CA PRO A 69 -10.45 9.56 13.08
C PRO A 69 -11.95 9.23 13.00
N ALA A 70 -12.77 10.22 12.61
CA ALA A 70 -14.23 10.06 12.56
C ALA A 70 -14.72 8.98 11.56
N SER A 71 -13.90 8.68 10.54
CA SER A 71 -14.17 7.65 9.54
C SER A 71 -13.87 6.22 10.02
N PHE A 72 -13.38 6.03 11.24
CA PHE A 72 -12.98 4.72 11.75
C PHE A 72 -14.03 4.21 12.75
N ASP A 73 -14.46 2.97 12.57
CA ASP A 73 -15.26 2.26 13.55
C ASP A 73 -14.35 1.58 14.58
N VAL A 74 -14.66 1.76 15.86
CA VAL A 74 -13.91 1.12 16.95
C VAL A 74 -14.83 0.26 17.79
N ASP A 75 -14.34 -0.90 18.22
CA ASP A 75 -15.04 -1.82 19.13
C ASP A 75 -15.14 -1.28 20.56
N ARG A 76 -14.12 -0.54 21.01
CA ARG A 76 -14.04 0.06 22.34
C ARG A 76 -13.43 1.45 22.27
N ARG A 77 -14.11 2.44 22.89
CA ARG A 77 -13.62 3.84 22.94
C ARG A 77 -12.89 4.18 24.24
N THR A 78 -13.14 3.43 25.31
CA THR A 78 -12.62 3.70 26.65
C THR A 78 -12.14 2.41 27.29
N ALA A 79 -11.02 2.49 28.01
CA ALA A 79 -10.48 1.36 28.78
C ALA A 79 -10.10 1.82 30.18
N ASP A 80 -10.55 1.08 31.19
CA ASP A 80 -10.15 1.28 32.57
C ASP A 80 -8.96 0.37 32.88
N LEU A 81 -7.90 0.95 33.43
CA LEU A 81 -6.65 0.27 33.78
C LEU A 81 -6.27 0.59 35.23
N VAL A 82 -5.74 -0.43 35.90
CA VAL A 82 -5.03 -0.26 37.18
C VAL A 82 -3.60 -0.69 36.95
N VAL A 83 -2.67 0.28 37.04
CA VAL A 83 -1.26 0.05 36.73
C VAL A 83 -0.46 0.14 38.01
N GLY A 84 0.16 -0.98 38.41
CA GLY A 84 1.01 -1.02 39.61
C GLY A 84 2.22 -0.08 39.52
N PRO A 85 2.87 0.24 40.65
CA PRO A 85 4.07 1.07 40.67
C PRO A 85 5.17 0.48 39.77
N GLY A 86 5.76 1.31 38.89
CA GLY A 86 6.79 0.89 37.94
C GLY A 86 6.29 0.00 36.79
N ALA A 87 5.03 -0.41 36.79
CA ALA A 87 4.47 -1.34 35.81
C ALA A 87 4.00 -0.63 34.53
N VAL A 88 3.71 -1.44 33.51
CA VAL A 88 3.14 -1.03 32.23
C VAL A 88 1.84 -1.80 32.02
N ALA A 89 0.82 -1.12 31.51
CA ALA A 89 -0.43 -1.75 31.10
C ALA A 89 -0.84 -1.28 29.71
N ASP A 90 -1.40 -2.21 28.94
CA ASP A 90 -1.80 -2.00 27.55
C ASP A 90 -3.33 -2.01 27.45
N ALA A 91 -3.90 -0.99 26.82
CA ALA A 91 -5.29 -0.98 26.38
C ALA A 91 -5.34 -1.15 24.85
N ALA A 92 -5.79 -2.31 24.39
CA ALA A 92 -5.94 -2.59 22.96
C ALA A 92 -7.40 -2.45 22.51
N TYR A 93 -7.59 -1.95 21.30
CA TYR A 93 -8.87 -1.89 20.61
C TYR A 93 -8.68 -2.16 19.12
N ALA A 94 -9.76 -2.54 18.43
CA ALA A 94 -9.76 -2.77 16.99
C ALA A 94 -10.33 -1.54 16.26
N ALA A 95 -9.50 -0.88 15.45
CA ALA A 95 -9.87 0.23 14.60
C ALA A 95 -10.14 -0.24 13.16
N ARG A 96 -11.33 0.03 12.64
CA ARG A 96 -11.80 -0.34 11.30
C ARG A 96 -12.01 0.90 10.44
N PRO A 97 -11.06 1.28 9.59
CA PRO A 97 -11.23 2.39 8.66
C PRO A 97 -12.31 2.11 7.61
N ARG A 98 -13.22 3.07 7.39
CA ARG A 98 -14.24 3.00 6.32
C ARG A 98 -13.75 3.52 4.96
N HIS A 99 -12.67 4.29 4.96
CA HIS A 99 -12.11 4.91 3.77
C HIS A 99 -10.59 4.80 3.77
N ARG A 100 -10.01 4.63 2.58
CA ARG A 100 -8.56 4.69 2.36
C ARG A 100 -8.04 6.12 2.35
N GLY A 101 -6.74 6.27 2.60
CA GLY A 101 -6.05 7.55 2.58
C GLY A 101 -5.30 7.85 3.87
N SER A 102 -4.82 9.10 3.98
CA SER A 102 -4.04 9.56 5.12
C SER A 102 -4.94 10.19 6.17
N PHE A 103 -4.95 9.59 7.36
CA PHE A 103 -5.61 10.12 8.55
C PHE A 103 -4.58 10.40 9.64
N ARG A 104 -5.03 10.99 10.75
CA ARG A 104 -4.23 11.18 11.95
C ARG A 104 -5.03 10.81 13.17
N PHE A 105 -4.44 10.05 14.07
CA PHE A 105 -4.94 9.94 15.42
C PHE A 105 -4.61 11.22 16.19
N GLY A 106 -5.54 11.69 17.02
CA GLY A 106 -5.31 12.86 17.88
C GLY A 106 -4.63 12.49 19.19
N ASP A 107 -4.74 13.39 20.18
CA ASP A 107 -4.23 13.16 21.53
C ASP A 107 -5.03 12.11 22.30
N VAL A 108 -4.38 11.46 23.26
CA VAL A 108 -5.05 10.54 24.18
C VAL A 108 -5.60 11.33 25.36
N HIS A 109 -6.86 11.09 25.69
CA HIS A 109 -7.49 11.64 26.89
C HIS A 109 -7.32 10.66 28.05
N LEU A 110 -6.78 11.18 29.15
CA LEU A 110 -6.53 10.40 30.36
C LEU A 110 -7.33 11.00 31.52
N ARG A 111 -8.01 10.12 32.26
CA ARG A 111 -8.68 10.45 33.51
C ARG A 111 -8.10 9.59 34.62
N LEU A 112 -7.54 10.23 35.64
CA LEU A 112 -6.90 9.58 36.78
C LEU A 112 -7.79 9.74 38.00
N ARG A 113 -8.00 8.64 38.74
CA ARG A 113 -8.64 8.68 40.05
C ARG A 113 -7.57 8.80 41.13
N GLY A 114 -7.82 9.64 42.12
CA GLY A 114 -6.92 9.78 43.25
C GLY A 114 -6.83 8.52 44.11
N PRO A 115 -5.76 8.38 44.91
CA PRO A 115 -5.56 7.21 45.77
C PRO A 115 -6.70 7.01 46.79
N LEU A 116 -7.36 8.07 47.24
CA LEU A 116 -8.53 8.01 48.12
C LEU A 116 -9.86 7.89 47.35
N ASP A 117 -9.81 7.90 46.02
CA ASP A 117 -10.98 7.87 45.11
C ASP A 117 -11.99 9.02 45.36
N LEU A 118 -11.54 10.13 45.94
CA LEU A 118 -12.37 11.30 46.25
C LEU A 118 -12.49 12.25 45.04
N LEU A 119 -11.41 12.38 44.27
CA LEU A 119 -11.32 13.29 43.12
C LEU A 119 -10.79 12.58 41.87
N GLN A 120 -11.09 13.20 40.72
CA GLN A 120 -10.58 12.77 39.43
C GLN A 120 -9.89 13.94 38.72
N ARG A 121 -8.70 13.67 38.17
CA ARG A 121 -7.97 14.61 37.31
C ARG A 121 -8.06 14.16 35.87
N GLN A 122 -8.47 15.06 34.97
CA GLN A 122 -8.56 14.78 33.53
C GLN A 122 -7.61 15.67 32.73
N GLY A 123 -7.04 15.14 31.67
CA GLY A 123 -6.14 15.88 30.79
C GLY A 123 -5.91 15.18 29.46
N ARG A 124 -5.15 15.85 28.60
CA ARG A 124 -4.73 15.35 27.29
C ARG A 124 -3.25 15.04 27.36
N VAL A 125 -2.85 13.93 26.77
CA VAL A 125 -1.46 13.53 26.60
C VAL A 125 -1.15 13.58 25.11
N PRO A 126 -0.15 14.37 24.67
CA PRO A 126 0.25 14.43 23.27
C PRO A 126 0.63 13.04 22.78
N ALA A 127 -0.10 12.56 21.78
CA ALA A 127 0.11 11.25 21.21
C ALA A 127 -0.27 11.24 19.73
N ASP A 128 -0.33 12.39 19.06
CA ASP A 128 -0.69 12.48 17.64
C ASP A 128 0.20 11.57 16.78
N ALA A 129 -0.44 10.78 15.91
CA ALA A 129 0.26 9.79 15.09
C ALA A 129 -0.41 9.66 13.72
N PRO A 130 0.36 9.50 12.63
CA PRO A 130 -0.20 9.26 11.31
C PRO A 130 -0.92 7.90 11.25
N ALA A 131 -2.02 7.86 10.50
CA ALA A 131 -2.85 6.68 10.30
C ALA A 131 -3.13 6.51 8.81
N ASN A 132 -2.16 5.96 8.09
CA ASN A 132 -2.30 5.69 6.66
C ASN A 132 -3.05 4.38 6.44
N VAL A 133 -4.14 4.46 5.68
CA VAL A 133 -5.03 3.33 5.41
C VAL A 133 -4.84 2.86 3.97
N TYR A 134 -4.46 1.60 3.83
CA TYR A 134 -4.10 0.91 2.60
C TYR A 134 -5.09 -0.22 2.25
N PRO A 135 -5.03 -0.72 1.01
CA PRO A 135 -5.66 -1.99 0.62
C PRO A 135 -5.29 -3.13 1.55
N ASP A 136 -6.19 -4.08 1.75
CA ASP A 136 -5.92 -5.22 2.63
C ASP A 136 -4.97 -6.24 1.97
N LEU A 137 -3.67 -6.12 2.27
CA LEU A 137 -2.64 -7.05 1.79
C LEU A 137 -2.67 -8.42 2.51
N GLN A 138 -3.49 -8.59 3.55
CA GLN A 138 -3.60 -9.88 4.26
C GLN A 138 -4.25 -10.96 3.37
N GLU A 139 -5.18 -10.57 2.49
CA GLU A 139 -5.77 -11.43 1.47
C GLU A 139 -4.67 -12.04 0.57
N ILE A 140 -3.69 -11.25 0.14
CA ILE A 140 -2.57 -11.71 -0.70
C ILE A 140 -1.80 -12.84 -0.02
N ARG A 141 -1.47 -12.69 1.28
CA ARG A 141 -0.72 -13.71 2.03
C ARG A 141 -1.48 -15.03 2.19
N ARG A 142 -2.82 -14.99 2.32
CA ARG A 142 -3.63 -16.20 2.38
C ARG A 142 -3.60 -16.97 1.06
N TYR A 143 -3.63 -16.24 -0.06
CA TYR A 143 -3.51 -16.84 -1.38
C TYR A 143 -2.10 -17.32 -1.69
N GLU A 144 -1.04 -16.67 -1.19
CA GLU A 144 0.34 -17.15 -1.31
C GLU A 144 0.51 -18.60 -0.83
N VAL A 145 -0.05 -18.93 0.34
CA VAL A 145 0.02 -20.29 0.92
C VAL A 145 -0.70 -21.30 0.02
N SER A 146 -1.82 -20.90 -0.58
CA SER A 146 -2.61 -21.75 -1.47
C SER A 146 -1.93 -21.92 -2.84
N LEU A 147 -1.32 -20.86 -3.38
CA LEU A 147 -0.56 -20.87 -4.62
C LEU A 147 0.67 -21.77 -4.53
N ARG A 148 1.40 -21.76 -3.41
CA ARG A 148 2.53 -22.69 -3.20
C ARG A 148 2.09 -24.16 -3.27
N ARG A 149 0.89 -24.48 -2.79
CA ARG A 149 0.30 -25.83 -2.89
C ARG A 149 -0.16 -26.16 -4.31
N GLY A 150 -0.77 -25.21 -5.02
CA GLY A 150 -1.20 -25.37 -6.42
C GLY A 150 -0.03 -25.48 -7.41
N LEU A 151 1.02 -24.66 -7.22
CA LEU A 151 2.28 -24.75 -7.98
C LEU A 151 2.98 -26.09 -7.76
N ALA A 152 2.92 -26.65 -6.55
CA ALA A 152 3.42 -28.01 -6.29
C ALA A 152 2.56 -29.10 -6.96
N TYR A 153 1.26 -28.86 -7.15
CA TYR A 153 0.35 -29.74 -7.89
C TYR A 153 0.61 -29.68 -9.41
N ASP A 154 0.83 -28.48 -9.95
CA ASP A 154 1.20 -28.25 -11.36
C ASP A 154 2.61 -28.78 -11.68
N ALA A 155 3.52 -28.81 -10.70
CA ALA A 155 4.86 -29.40 -10.86
C ALA A 155 4.83 -30.92 -11.10
N GLY A 156 3.73 -31.60 -10.74
CA GLY A 156 3.54 -33.04 -10.92
C GLY A 156 2.71 -33.44 -12.15
N GLN A 157 1.93 -32.52 -12.74
CA GLN A 157 1.20 -32.79 -13.98
C GLN A 157 2.12 -32.61 -15.18
N ARG A 158 2.36 -33.71 -15.90
CA ARG A 158 3.18 -33.73 -17.13
C ARG A 158 2.82 -32.54 -18.02
N ARG A 159 3.81 -31.67 -18.23
CA ARG A 159 3.80 -30.60 -19.23
C ARG A 159 3.44 -31.21 -20.58
N ALA A 160 2.22 -30.96 -21.07
CA ALA A 160 1.92 -31.18 -22.46
C ALA A 160 2.76 -30.19 -23.27
N ARG A 161 3.73 -30.70 -24.04
CA ARG A 161 4.34 -29.93 -25.13
C ARG A 161 3.20 -29.55 -26.06
N ILE A 162 2.88 -28.27 -26.16
CA ILE A 162 2.00 -27.77 -27.21
C ILE A 162 2.89 -27.64 -28.46
N PRO A 163 2.69 -28.45 -29.51
CA PRO A 163 3.47 -28.32 -30.74
C PRO A 163 3.12 -26.98 -31.42
N GLY A 164 4.12 -26.12 -31.63
CA GLY A 164 4.01 -24.97 -32.54
C GLY A 164 3.85 -23.56 -31.94
N ALA A 165 4.19 -23.32 -30.67
CA ALA A 165 3.97 -22.02 -30.01
C ALA A 165 5.25 -21.28 -29.60
N GLY A 166 6.14 -21.00 -30.55
CA GLY A 166 7.32 -20.15 -30.33
C GLY A 166 7.75 -19.48 -31.63
N SER A 167 7.96 -18.16 -31.60
CA SER A 167 8.39 -17.36 -32.75
C SER A 167 9.88 -17.00 -32.72
N LEU A 168 10.58 -17.25 -31.60
CA LEU A 168 11.98 -16.91 -31.40
C LEU A 168 12.89 -18.13 -31.61
N PHE A 169 13.85 -17.97 -32.53
CA PHE A 169 14.86 -18.97 -32.84
C PHE A 169 15.77 -19.23 -31.63
N GLU A 170 15.84 -20.48 -31.15
CA GLU A 170 16.67 -20.86 -29.99
C GLU A 170 17.99 -21.49 -30.45
N ARG A 171 17.91 -22.58 -31.24
CA ARG A 171 19.09 -23.35 -31.64
C ARG A 171 18.83 -24.21 -32.88
N LEU A 172 19.89 -24.42 -33.67
CA LEU A 172 19.90 -25.46 -34.71
C LEU A 172 20.34 -26.80 -34.10
N ARG A 173 19.51 -27.82 -34.21
CA ARG A 173 19.86 -29.19 -33.80
C ARG A 173 19.70 -30.18 -34.94
N GLU A 174 20.33 -31.33 -34.80
CA GLU A 174 20.13 -32.43 -35.74
C GLU A 174 18.68 -32.92 -35.69
N TYR A 175 18.10 -33.16 -36.87
CA TYR A 175 16.75 -33.66 -37.04
C TYR A 175 16.63 -35.07 -36.46
N GLN A 176 15.54 -35.31 -35.74
CA GLN A 176 15.13 -36.64 -35.31
C GLN A 176 13.90 -37.09 -36.09
N PRO A 177 13.70 -38.40 -36.30
CA PRO A 177 12.55 -38.91 -37.05
C PRO A 177 11.18 -38.46 -36.54
N ASP A 178 11.08 -38.14 -35.24
CA ASP A 178 9.86 -37.67 -34.58
C ASP A 178 9.61 -36.15 -34.73
N ASP A 179 10.53 -35.42 -35.36
CA ASP A 179 10.41 -33.98 -35.58
C ASP A 179 9.49 -33.69 -36.79
N ASP A 180 8.77 -32.56 -36.74
CA ASP A 180 7.96 -32.11 -37.86
C ASP A 180 8.88 -31.72 -39.05
N PRO A 181 8.76 -32.36 -40.23
CA PRO A 181 9.60 -32.06 -41.38
C PRO A 181 9.50 -30.60 -41.87
N ARG A 182 8.44 -29.86 -41.50
CA ARG A 182 8.27 -28.44 -41.85
C ARG A 182 9.28 -27.52 -41.15
N TRP A 183 9.92 -27.99 -40.08
CA TRP A 183 10.91 -27.22 -39.32
C TRP A 183 12.36 -27.53 -39.70
N ILE A 184 12.56 -28.30 -40.79
CA ILE A 184 13.88 -28.54 -41.36
C ILE A 184 14.39 -27.25 -42.02
N SER A 185 15.53 -26.75 -41.54
CA SER A 185 16.26 -25.69 -42.23
C SER A 185 17.07 -26.30 -43.37
N TRP A 186 16.55 -26.23 -44.60
CA TRP A 186 17.24 -26.73 -45.79
C TRP A 186 18.58 -26.04 -46.04
N THR A 187 18.69 -24.74 -45.70
CA THR A 187 19.94 -23.99 -45.81
C THR A 187 21.00 -24.45 -44.80
N ALA A 188 20.62 -24.73 -43.55
CA ALA A 188 21.54 -25.27 -42.55
C ALA A 188 21.92 -26.73 -42.86
N THR A 189 20.97 -27.51 -43.36
CA THR A 189 21.15 -28.89 -43.83
C THR A 189 22.17 -28.96 -44.96
N ALA A 190 22.07 -28.07 -45.96
CA ALA A 190 23.00 -28.00 -47.08
C ALA A 190 24.45 -27.70 -46.65
N ARG A 191 24.65 -26.95 -45.56
CA ARG A 191 25.99 -26.63 -45.01
C ARG A 191 26.57 -27.75 -44.15
N ARG A 192 25.73 -28.47 -43.40
CA ARG A 192 26.18 -29.51 -42.46
C ARG A 192 26.18 -30.92 -43.03
N GLY A 193 25.57 -31.14 -44.19
CA GLY A 193 25.49 -32.46 -44.85
C GLY A 193 24.58 -33.46 -44.13
N ARG A 194 23.80 -33.00 -43.16
CA ARG A 194 22.85 -33.80 -42.36
C ARG A 194 21.61 -32.96 -42.03
N PRO A 195 20.41 -33.54 -41.97
CA PRO A 195 19.18 -32.77 -41.75
C PRO A 195 19.21 -32.04 -40.41
N ILE A 196 18.97 -30.72 -40.44
CA ILE A 196 18.97 -29.83 -39.28
C ILE A 196 17.55 -29.31 -39.04
N SER A 197 17.04 -29.52 -37.83
CA SER A 197 15.75 -29.00 -37.36
C SER A 197 15.94 -27.71 -36.55
N VAL A 198 15.05 -26.75 -36.76
CA VAL A 198 15.01 -25.48 -36.00
C VAL A 198 14.23 -25.70 -34.70
N GLU A 199 14.88 -25.47 -33.56
CA GLU A 199 14.23 -25.47 -32.25
C GLU A 199 13.83 -24.02 -31.91
N TYR A 200 12.54 -23.79 -31.69
CA TYR A 200 11.98 -22.52 -31.25
C TYR A 200 11.78 -22.53 -29.74
N GLU A 201 12.19 -21.48 -29.05
CA GLU A 201 11.90 -21.32 -27.63
C GLU A 201 10.40 -21.03 -27.48
N THR A 202 9.74 -21.74 -26.56
CA THR A 202 8.34 -21.43 -26.22
C THR A 202 8.34 -20.10 -25.47
N GLU A 203 7.62 -19.09 -25.99
CA GLU A 203 7.42 -17.83 -25.28
C GLU A 203 6.70 -18.14 -23.96
N ARG A 204 7.44 -18.02 -22.85
CA ARG A 204 7.04 -18.55 -21.53
C ARG A 204 6.42 -17.51 -20.61
N GLN A 205 6.31 -16.26 -21.05
CA GLN A 205 5.91 -15.14 -20.22
C GLN A 205 4.68 -14.49 -20.85
N GLN A 206 3.50 -14.69 -20.26
CA GLN A 206 2.32 -13.99 -20.71
C GLN A 206 2.37 -12.54 -20.18
N ARG A 207 1.91 -11.60 -21.00
CA ARG A 207 1.76 -10.19 -20.59
C ARG A 207 0.32 -9.93 -20.18
N VAL A 208 0.10 -9.65 -18.90
CA VAL A 208 -1.22 -9.37 -18.32
C VAL A 208 -1.35 -7.85 -18.11
N LEU A 209 -2.26 -7.20 -18.84
CA LEU A 209 -2.56 -5.77 -18.67
C LEU A 209 -3.86 -5.58 -17.88
N ILE A 210 -3.78 -4.95 -16.71
CA ILE A 210 -4.92 -4.66 -15.85
C ILE A 210 -5.37 -3.21 -16.06
N LEU A 211 -6.54 -3.03 -16.67
CA LEU A 211 -7.17 -1.73 -16.90
C LEU A 211 -8.22 -1.51 -15.80
N LEU A 212 -8.04 -0.51 -14.94
CA LEU A 212 -8.85 -0.30 -13.74
C LEU A 212 -9.66 0.99 -13.82
N ASP A 213 -10.97 0.88 -13.98
CA ASP A 213 -11.89 2.03 -13.96
C ASP A 213 -11.88 2.67 -12.56
N ALA A 214 -11.56 3.96 -12.50
CA ALA A 214 -11.59 4.77 -11.29
C ALA A 214 -12.53 5.99 -11.41
N GLY A 215 -13.44 5.98 -12.39
CA GLY A 215 -14.43 7.03 -12.64
C GLY A 215 -15.50 7.16 -11.54
N ARG A 216 -16.35 8.20 -11.65
CA ARG A 216 -17.34 8.54 -10.61
C ARG A 216 -18.28 7.39 -10.24
N MET A 217 -18.64 6.53 -11.19
CA MET A 217 -19.50 5.37 -10.94
C MET A 217 -18.87 4.32 -10.02
N MET A 218 -17.54 4.32 -9.89
CA MET A 218 -16.80 3.40 -9.03
C MET A 218 -16.75 3.84 -7.56
N SER A 219 -17.24 5.05 -7.25
CA SER A 219 -17.35 5.58 -5.89
C SER A 219 -18.55 5.07 -5.11
N SER A 220 -19.51 4.40 -5.77
CA SER A 220 -20.66 3.81 -5.08
C SER A 220 -20.22 2.72 -4.10
N THR A 221 -20.78 2.73 -2.91
CA THR A 221 -20.54 1.71 -1.88
C THR A 221 -21.24 0.40 -2.23
N LEU A 222 -20.52 -0.71 -2.19
CA LEU A 222 -21.02 -2.07 -2.31
C LEU A 222 -20.70 -2.83 -1.01
N GLY A 223 -21.72 -3.04 -0.17
CA GLY A 223 -21.50 -3.57 1.17
C GLY A 223 -20.75 -2.59 2.06
N ARG A 224 -19.50 -2.92 2.44
CA ARG A 224 -18.65 -2.09 3.33
C ARG A 224 -17.56 -1.29 2.61
N LEU A 225 -17.30 -1.60 1.34
CA LEU A 225 -16.22 -1.01 0.54
C LEU A 225 -16.82 -0.34 -0.70
N THR A 226 -16.06 0.54 -1.37
CA THR A 226 -16.49 1.06 -2.68
C THR A 226 -16.21 0.05 -3.79
N LYS A 227 -16.88 0.18 -4.94
CA LYS A 227 -16.53 -0.64 -6.13
C LYS A 227 -15.07 -0.49 -6.51
N LEU A 228 -14.51 0.72 -6.38
CA LEU A 228 -13.10 0.99 -6.63
C LEU A 228 -12.17 0.28 -5.63
N ASP A 229 -12.55 0.17 -4.35
CA ASP A 229 -11.77 -0.60 -3.36
C ASP A 229 -11.72 -2.08 -3.74
N HIS A 230 -12.85 -2.65 -4.17
CA HIS A 230 -12.88 -4.02 -4.65
C HIS A 230 -12.00 -4.22 -5.90
N ALA A 231 -12.11 -3.33 -6.90
CA ALA A 231 -11.31 -3.40 -8.12
C ALA A 231 -9.80 -3.34 -7.82
N VAL A 232 -9.37 -2.44 -6.93
CA VAL A 232 -7.96 -2.31 -6.53
C VAL A 232 -7.47 -3.56 -5.81
N ASN A 233 -8.25 -4.11 -4.87
CA ASN A 233 -7.89 -5.35 -4.19
C ASN A 233 -7.76 -6.50 -5.19
N THR A 234 -8.72 -6.65 -6.12
CA THR A 234 -8.66 -7.69 -7.16
C THR A 234 -7.46 -7.52 -8.07
N ALA A 235 -7.15 -6.30 -8.50
CA ALA A 235 -5.98 -6.02 -9.32
C ALA A 235 -4.68 -6.40 -8.61
N LEU A 236 -4.51 -6.01 -7.35
CA LEU A 236 -3.36 -6.39 -6.53
C LEU A 236 -3.22 -7.91 -6.39
N MET A 237 -4.31 -8.61 -6.13
CA MET A 237 -4.35 -10.07 -6.02
C MET A 237 -3.94 -10.75 -7.34
N LEU A 238 -4.52 -10.31 -8.45
CA LEU A 238 -4.22 -10.85 -9.77
C LEU A 238 -2.77 -10.60 -10.17
N SER A 239 -2.25 -9.39 -9.95
CA SER A 239 -0.85 -9.06 -10.20
C SER A 239 0.08 -9.96 -9.40
N TYR A 240 -0.21 -10.18 -8.12
CA TYR A 240 0.60 -11.04 -7.27
C TYR A 240 0.65 -12.49 -7.78
N VAL A 241 -0.51 -13.05 -8.16
CA VAL A 241 -0.60 -14.42 -8.68
C VAL A 241 0.16 -14.57 -10.00
N ALA A 242 -0.03 -13.63 -10.93
CA ALA A 242 0.62 -13.65 -12.24
C ALA A 242 2.15 -13.54 -12.12
N ILE A 243 2.65 -12.61 -11.30
CA ILE A 243 4.10 -12.49 -11.02
C ILE A 243 4.64 -13.78 -10.39
N ALA A 244 3.92 -14.39 -9.46
CA ALA A 244 4.33 -15.64 -8.83
C ALA A 244 4.39 -16.83 -9.81
N LYS A 245 3.64 -16.78 -10.92
CA LYS A 245 3.66 -17.77 -12.00
C LYS A 245 4.74 -17.50 -13.05
N GLY A 246 5.40 -16.34 -13.00
CA GLY A 246 6.44 -15.91 -13.95
C GLY A 246 5.95 -15.04 -15.10
N ASP A 247 4.70 -14.55 -15.03
CA ASP A 247 4.10 -13.66 -16.03
C ASP A 247 4.46 -12.18 -15.79
N GLU A 248 4.47 -11.40 -16.86
CA GLU A 248 4.65 -9.94 -16.80
C GLU A 248 3.31 -9.25 -16.57
N VAL A 249 3.26 -8.29 -15.64
CA VAL A 249 2.01 -7.58 -15.33
C VAL A 249 2.17 -6.07 -15.51
N GLY A 250 1.32 -5.48 -16.35
CA GLY A 250 1.13 -4.03 -16.45
C GLY A 250 -0.19 -3.63 -15.78
N LEU A 251 -0.24 -2.47 -15.11
CA LEU A 251 -1.46 -1.97 -14.49
C LEU A 251 -1.71 -0.51 -14.86
N LEU A 252 -2.98 -0.20 -15.04
CA LEU A 252 -3.43 1.02 -15.63
C LEU A 252 -4.75 1.50 -15.04
N GLY A 253 -4.66 2.50 -14.15
CA GLY A 253 -5.85 3.19 -13.68
C GLY A 253 -6.39 4.11 -14.77
N PHE A 254 -7.69 4.05 -15.02
CA PHE A 254 -8.43 5.03 -15.79
C PHE A 254 -9.63 5.50 -14.98
N ALA A 255 -9.41 6.55 -14.19
CA ALA A 255 -10.49 7.50 -13.95
C ALA A 255 -10.28 8.51 -15.05
N ASP A 256 -11.15 8.52 -16.05
CA ASP A 256 -10.99 9.51 -17.09
C ASP A 256 -9.58 9.49 -17.78
N ALA A 257 -8.79 8.37 -17.73
CA ALA A 257 -7.65 7.87 -18.59
C ALA A 257 -6.24 7.50 -17.95
N VAL A 258 -5.28 7.02 -18.80
CA VAL A 258 -4.33 5.82 -18.82
C VAL A 258 -2.78 6.14 -19.02
N ASP A 259 -1.80 5.18 -19.16
CA ASP A 259 -0.31 5.19 -18.89
C ASP A 259 0.64 4.40 -19.88
N LEU A 260 1.86 4.92 -20.17
CA LEU A 260 2.69 4.79 -21.43
C LEU A 260 4.15 4.30 -21.29
N VAL A 261 4.67 3.40 -22.17
CA VAL A 261 6.08 2.93 -22.10
C VAL A 261 6.88 2.75 -23.43
N ASP A 262 6.30 2.46 -24.59
CA ASP A 262 7.08 2.23 -25.86
C ASP A 262 6.79 3.33 -26.90
N GLU A 263 7.75 3.96 -27.61
CA GLU A 263 7.50 5.17 -28.44
C GLU A 263 6.48 4.95 -29.59
N GLU A 264 6.41 3.74 -30.14
CA GLU A 264 5.46 3.38 -31.20
C GLU A 264 4.09 2.97 -30.63
N ALA A 265 4.06 2.15 -29.57
CA ALA A 265 2.83 1.91 -28.79
C ALA A 265 2.30 3.16 -28.05
N SER A 266 3.20 4.10 -27.75
CA SER A 266 2.94 5.32 -26.98
C SER A 266 2.31 6.38 -27.84
N ARG A 267 2.51 6.39 -29.16
CA ARG A 267 1.76 7.32 -30.02
C ARG A 267 0.27 7.04 -29.98
N GLY A 268 -0.12 5.78 -30.11
CA GLY A 268 -1.53 5.37 -30.04
C GLY A 268 -2.14 5.70 -28.67
N LEU A 269 -1.36 5.47 -27.63
CA LEU A 269 -1.80 5.73 -26.28
C LEU A 269 -1.83 7.23 -25.93
N VAL A 270 -0.82 8.03 -26.30
CA VAL A 270 -0.82 9.49 -26.16
C VAL A 270 -2.01 10.09 -26.91
N ALA A 271 -2.29 9.60 -28.12
CA ALA A 271 -3.44 10.05 -28.91
C ALA A 271 -4.76 9.73 -28.20
N ALA A 272 -4.93 8.49 -27.69
CA ALA A 272 -6.13 8.08 -26.96
C ALA A 272 -6.33 8.89 -25.68
N LEU A 273 -5.26 9.11 -24.91
CA LEU A 273 -5.28 9.92 -23.68
C LEU A 273 -5.61 11.38 -23.96
N THR A 274 -5.03 11.94 -25.01
CA THR A 274 -5.28 13.31 -25.45
C THR A 274 -6.74 13.49 -25.89
N GLN A 275 -7.30 12.50 -26.60
CA GLN A 275 -8.70 12.53 -27.02
C GLN A 275 -9.65 12.41 -25.83
N LEU A 276 -9.33 11.55 -24.85
CA LEU A 276 -10.10 11.41 -23.62
C LEU A 276 -10.04 12.68 -22.76
N ALA A 277 -8.88 13.35 -22.68
CA ALA A 277 -8.69 14.58 -21.93
C ALA A 277 -9.59 15.74 -22.37
N GLY A 278 -10.12 15.71 -23.60
CA GLY A 278 -11.01 16.74 -24.11
C GLY A 278 -12.29 16.92 -23.29
N ASN A 279 -12.80 15.84 -22.68
CA ASN A 279 -14.05 15.84 -21.91
C ASN A 279 -13.90 15.25 -20.49
N ASN A 280 -12.74 14.72 -20.13
CA ASN A 280 -12.54 13.85 -18.97
C ASN A 280 -11.28 14.25 -18.18
N LEU A 281 -11.29 14.09 -16.85
CA LEU A 281 -10.15 14.38 -15.98
C LEU A 281 -9.15 13.20 -15.88
N VAL A 282 -8.16 13.19 -16.76
CA VAL A 282 -7.19 12.08 -16.88
C VAL A 282 -6.08 12.12 -15.82
N LEU A 283 -5.76 10.99 -15.16
CA LEU A 283 -4.54 10.81 -14.34
C LEU A 283 -3.69 9.60 -14.78
N CYS A 284 -2.58 9.90 -15.43
CA CYS A 284 -1.55 8.99 -15.92
C CYS A 284 -0.47 8.74 -14.83
N CYS A 285 -0.15 7.49 -14.51
CA CYS A 285 0.71 7.13 -13.36
C CYS A 285 1.89 6.27 -13.77
N VAL A 286 3.01 6.89 -14.11
CA VAL A 286 4.21 6.21 -14.59
C VAL A 286 5.09 5.77 -13.42
N LEU A 287 5.56 4.52 -13.49
CA LEU A 287 6.54 3.95 -12.57
C LEU A 287 7.97 4.19 -13.06
N GLN A 288 8.81 4.72 -12.18
CA GLN A 288 10.25 4.83 -12.44
C GLN A 288 10.91 3.47 -12.31
N ASP A 289 11.75 3.16 -13.30
CA ASP A 289 12.67 2.04 -13.22
C ASP A 289 13.97 2.56 -12.56
N PRO A 290 14.28 2.13 -11.33
CA PRO A 290 15.48 2.57 -10.63
C PRO A 290 16.75 2.11 -11.34
N GLN A 291 16.75 0.95 -12.02
CA GLN A 291 17.91 0.47 -12.77
C GLN A 291 18.20 1.37 -13.96
N LEU A 292 17.16 1.82 -14.66
CA LEU A 292 17.27 2.75 -15.77
C LEU A 292 17.74 4.13 -15.31
N ALA A 293 17.23 4.62 -14.17
CA ALA A 293 17.66 5.89 -13.57
C ALA A 293 19.13 5.84 -13.11
N GLU A 294 19.54 4.74 -12.49
CA GLU A 294 20.94 4.50 -12.10
C GLU A 294 21.87 4.38 -13.31
N ALA A 295 21.46 3.65 -14.35
CA ALA A 295 22.22 3.52 -15.59
C ALA A 295 22.43 4.88 -16.28
N ALA A 296 21.41 5.75 -16.30
CA ALA A 296 21.53 7.09 -16.86
C ALA A 296 22.41 8.04 -16.02
N ALA A 297 22.46 7.84 -14.70
CA ALA A 297 23.20 8.67 -13.76
C ALA A 297 24.67 8.26 -13.55
N ARG A 298 25.02 6.99 -13.83
CA ARG A 298 26.37 6.44 -13.64
C ARG A 298 27.40 7.12 -14.56
N GLU A 299 28.59 7.43 -14.04
CA GLU A 299 29.72 7.82 -14.89
C GLU A 299 30.32 6.58 -15.57
N PRO A 300 30.40 6.56 -16.91
CA PRO A 300 30.87 5.38 -17.64
C PRO A 300 32.39 5.28 -17.58
N GLY A 301 32.92 4.12 -17.16
CA GLY A 301 34.33 3.76 -17.20
C GLY A 301 34.73 2.96 -18.43
N SER A 302 33.75 2.47 -19.20
CA SER A 302 33.97 1.73 -20.45
C SER A 302 33.00 2.14 -21.58
N SER A 303 33.32 1.77 -22.82
CA SER A 303 32.44 2.03 -23.97
C SER A 303 31.09 1.31 -23.88
N GLY A 304 31.04 0.15 -23.21
CA GLY A 304 29.77 -0.57 -22.97
C GLY A 304 28.88 0.18 -21.98
N GLU A 305 29.46 0.69 -20.89
CA GLU A 305 28.74 1.51 -19.92
C GLU A 305 28.32 2.88 -20.49
N LEU A 306 29.11 3.44 -21.42
CA LEU A 306 28.72 4.65 -22.15
C LEU A 306 27.48 4.38 -23.02
N TYR A 307 27.44 3.24 -23.71
CA TYR A 307 26.27 2.84 -24.50
C TYR A 307 25.03 2.64 -23.61
N GLU A 308 25.14 1.91 -22.51
CA GLU A 308 24.04 1.73 -21.55
C GLU A 308 23.51 3.06 -21.02
N ARG A 309 24.41 3.99 -20.65
CA ARG A 309 24.02 5.32 -20.19
C ARG A 309 23.26 6.10 -21.25
N VAL A 310 23.72 6.06 -22.50
CA VAL A 310 23.08 6.77 -23.62
C VAL A 310 21.69 6.21 -23.88
N VAL A 311 21.53 4.88 -23.95
CA VAL A 311 20.23 4.23 -24.13
C VAL A 311 19.29 4.54 -22.96
N ALA A 312 19.78 4.41 -21.72
CA ALA A 312 18.98 4.73 -20.54
C ALA A 312 18.54 6.20 -20.53
N SER A 313 19.42 7.12 -20.93
CA SER A 313 19.10 8.55 -21.05
C SER A 313 18.09 8.82 -22.16
N GLU A 314 18.22 8.17 -23.32
CA GLU A 314 17.25 8.28 -24.42
C GLU A 314 15.85 7.81 -24.00
N VAL A 315 15.76 6.68 -23.29
CA VAL A 315 14.47 6.16 -22.79
C VAL A 315 13.85 7.11 -21.77
N LEU A 316 14.63 7.65 -20.84
CA LEU A 316 14.15 8.62 -19.87
C LEU A 316 13.70 9.93 -20.53
N ASP A 317 14.42 10.41 -21.54
CA ASP A 317 14.07 11.63 -22.26
C ASP A 317 12.84 11.42 -23.16
N ALA A 318 12.70 10.26 -23.81
CA ALA A 318 11.51 9.89 -24.56
C ALA A 318 10.27 9.88 -23.64
N ARG A 319 10.40 9.28 -22.44
CA ARG A 319 9.35 9.31 -21.41
C ARG A 319 8.99 10.73 -20.99
N ARG A 320 9.98 11.59 -20.70
CA ARG A 320 9.75 13.01 -20.34
C ARG A 320 9.01 13.75 -21.44
N ARG A 321 9.38 13.53 -22.71
CA ARG A 321 8.70 14.11 -23.88
C ARG A 321 7.24 13.65 -23.96
N ALA A 322 6.98 12.36 -23.83
CA ALA A 322 5.61 11.82 -23.85
C ALA A 322 4.75 12.42 -22.73
N LEU A 323 5.26 12.46 -21.50
CA LEU A 323 4.58 13.07 -20.36
C LEU A 323 4.33 14.58 -20.55
N ALA A 324 5.26 15.29 -21.19
CA ALA A 324 5.10 16.71 -21.50
C ALA A 324 3.99 16.95 -22.55
N VAL A 325 3.89 16.10 -23.58
CA VAL A 325 2.81 16.15 -24.58
C VAL A 325 1.45 15.94 -23.92
N LEU A 326 1.33 14.92 -23.07
CA LEU A 326 0.12 14.64 -22.29
C LEU A 326 -0.29 15.84 -21.44
N ARG A 327 0.65 16.43 -20.69
CA ARG A 327 0.37 17.59 -19.82
C ARG A 327 -0.11 18.81 -20.61
N ARG A 328 0.43 19.05 -21.81
CA ARG A 328 -0.05 20.12 -22.70
C ARG A 328 -1.50 19.93 -23.14
N HIS A 329 -1.98 18.69 -23.19
CA HIS A 329 -3.34 18.34 -23.60
C HIS A 329 -4.27 18.09 -22.41
N GLY A 330 -3.91 18.56 -21.21
CA GLY A 330 -4.78 18.49 -20.03
C GLY A 330 -4.73 17.18 -19.25
N VAL A 331 -3.87 16.25 -19.63
CA VAL A 331 -3.67 14.99 -18.89
C VAL A 331 -2.78 15.23 -17.66
N HIS A 332 -3.27 14.91 -16.48
CA HIS A 332 -2.45 14.95 -15.26
C HIS A 332 -1.55 13.73 -15.21
N SER A 333 -0.29 13.90 -14.80
CA SER A 333 0.64 12.77 -14.72
C SER A 333 1.55 12.81 -13.51
N ILE A 334 1.78 11.64 -12.92
CA ILE A 334 2.80 11.39 -11.88
C ILE A 334 3.86 10.43 -12.45
N ASP A 335 5.12 10.67 -12.11
CA ASP A 335 6.27 9.85 -12.50
C ASP A 335 7.13 9.64 -11.26
N VAL A 336 7.03 8.45 -10.66
CA VAL A 336 7.59 8.18 -9.32
C VAL A 336 8.09 6.74 -9.18
N PRO A 337 9.05 6.47 -8.27
CA PRO A 337 9.46 5.11 -7.94
C PRO A 337 8.30 4.30 -7.37
N ALA A 338 8.34 2.98 -7.54
CA ALA A 338 7.29 2.05 -7.11
C ALA A 338 6.92 2.21 -5.62
N GLU A 339 7.92 2.42 -4.77
CA GLU A 339 7.76 2.63 -3.32
C GLU A 339 6.91 3.87 -2.98
N ARG A 340 6.95 4.89 -3.85
CA ARG A 340 6.25 6.17 -3.68
C ARG A 340 4.97 6.27 -4.50
N LEU A 341 4.68 5.29 -5.36
CA LEU A 341 3.51 5.30 -6.23
C LEU A 341 2.22 5.51 -5.43
N SER A 342 2.01 4.69 -4.40
CA SER A 342 0.80 4.72 -3.58
C SER A 342 0.55 6.10 -2.95
N VAL A 343 1.58 6.68 -2.33
CA VAL A 343 1.47 7.98 -1.65
C VAL A 343 1.25 9.11 -2.67
N SER A 344 2.01 9.10 -3.76
CA SER A 344 1.98 10.15 -4.78
C SER A 344 0.66 10.16 -5.56
N THR A 345 0.12 8.98 -5.86
CA THR A 345 -1.19 8.84 -6.52
C THR A 345 -2.31 9.38 -5.64
N ILE A 346 -2.30 9.03 -4.35
CA ILE A 346 -3.29 9.52 -3.38
C ILE A 346 -3.22 11.03 -3.24
N GLN A 347 -2.01 11.58 -3.07
CA GLN A 347 -1.82 13.02 -2.93
C GLN A 347 -2.30 13.77 -4.18
N ARG A 348 -1.97 13.24 -5.37
CA ARG A 348 -2.40 13.84 -6.63
C ARG A 348 -3.92 13.80 -6.81
N TYR A 349 -4.56 12.68 -6.46
CA TYR A 349 -6.01 12.58 -6.46
C TYR A 349 -6.66 13.63 -5.54
N LEU A 350 -6.13 13.85 -4.34
CA LEU A 350 -6.67 14.84 -3.40
C LEU A 350 -6.52 16.28 -3.90
N GLU A 351 -5.41 16.61 -4.56
CA GLU A 351 -5.21 17.91 -5.23
C GLU A 351 -6.23 18.14 -6.34
N LEU A 352 -6.42 17.14 -7.21
CA LEU A 352 -7.40 17.20 -8.29
C LEU A 352 -8.81 17.34 -7.75
N LYS A 353 -9.13 16.60 -6.68
CA LYS A 353 -10.43 16.70 -6.02
C LYS A 353 -10.72 18.13 -5.56
N LYS A 354 -9.79 18.79 -4.86
CA LYS A 354 -9.95 20.17 -4.38
C LYS A 354 -10.08 21.21 -5.50
N ARG A 355 -9.49 20.94 -6.67
CA ARG A 355 -9.44 21.88 -7.79
C ARG A 355 -10.69 21.85 -8.65
N PHE A 356 -11.33 20.68 -8.76
CA PHE A 356 -12.43 20.43 -9.68
C PHE A 356 -13.76 20.07 -9.00
N PHE A 357 -13.78 19.84 -7.69
CA PHE A 357 -14.96 19.48 -6.89
C PHE A 357 -15.00 20.24 -5.56
#